data_AF-A0A1X0Q5X7-F1
#
_entry.id   AF-A0A1X0Q5X7-F1
#
_cell.length_a   1.000
_cell.length_b   1.000
_cell.length_c   1.000
_cell.angle_alpha   90.00
_cell.angle_beta   90.00
_cell.angle_gamma   90.00
#
_symmetry.space_group_name_H-M   'P 1'
#
loop_
_entity.id
_entity.type
_entity.pdbx_description
1 polymer ?
#
loop_
_entity_poly.entity_id
_entity_poly.type
_entity_poly.pdbx_seq_one_letter_code
_entity_poly.pdbx_strand_id
1 'polypeptide(L)'
;MCVVGYFMGLGDRHCENILFDKETGDTVHVDLNMIFNLGQSLQIPEKVPFRLTQNIIDGFGVMKLKLFKKIFKKVLLIMAQNKDTILANLLSFVNDPVLITKSGRSQSTTTIMNNLNERLSNLDEDYKLEQKVDELINEATSDKNLSEMFIGWASYI
;
A
#
# COMPACT_ATOMS: atom_id res chain seq x y z
N MET A 1 1.68 -1.76 8.28
CA MET A 1 0.69 -1.96 7.21
C MET A 1 1.06 -1.35 5.86
N CYS A 2 1.79 -0.22 5.78
CA CYS A 2 2.10 0.45 4.49
C CYS A 2 2.75 -0.44 3.42
N VAL A 3 3.78 -1.24 3.77
CA VAL A 3 4.44 -2.16 2.81
C VAL A 3 3.48 -3.22 2.29
N VAL A 4 2.68 -3.82 3.19
CA VAL A 4 1.70 -4.86 2.84
C VAL A 4 0.58 -4.28 1.98
N GLY A 5 0.08 -3.09 2.34
CA GLY A 5 -0.91 -2.36 1.55
C GLY A 5 -0.40 -2.01 0.16
N TYR A 6 0.83 -1.50 0.07
CA TYR A 6 1.51 -1.26 -1.20
C TYR A 6 1.60 -2.52 -2.04
N PHE A 7 2.10 -3.62 -1.46
CA PHE A 7 2.22 -4.89 -2.16
C PHE A 7 0.87 -5.35 -2.71
N MET A 8 -0.17 -5.42 -1.86
CA MET A 8 -1.52 -5.85 -2.23
C MET A 8 -2.23 -4.87 -3.18
N GLY A 9 -1.76 -3.63 -3.31
CA GLY A 9 -2.50 -2.58 -4.02
C GLY A 9 -3.78 -2.20 -3.31
N LEU A 10 -3.73 -2.13 -1.98
CA LEU A 10 -4.87 -1.78 -1.14
C LEU A 10 -5.11 -0.27 -1.19
N GLY A 11 -6.20 0.12 -1.85
CA GLY A 11 -6.69 1.49 -1.91
C GLY A 11 -7.80 1.79 -0.90
N ASP A 12 -8.43 2.94 -1.04
CA ASP A 12 -9.52 3.44 -0.19
C ASP A 12 -9.11 3.56 1.29
N ARG A 13 -7.94 4.14 1.53
CA ARG A 13 -7.35 4.29 2.87
C ARG A 13 -7.66 5.68 3.46
N HIS A 14 -8.93 6.04 3.49
CA HIS A 14 -9.43 7.22 4.20
C HIS A 14 -9.40 7.01 5.73
N CYS A 15 -9.62 8.08 6.49
CA CYS A 15 -9.44 8.08 7.95
C CYS A 15 -10.29 7.03 8.69
N GLU A 16 -11.51 6.74 8.22
CA GLU A 16 -12.38 5.72 8.84
C GLU A 16 -11.91 4.27 8.63
N ASN A 17 -11.03 4.03 7.65
CA ASN A 17 -10.52 2.69 7.33
C ASN A 17 -9.18 2.37 8.02
N ILE A 18 -8.67 3.28 8.84
CA ILE A 18 -7.44 3.10 9.64
C ILE A 18 -7.79 3.39 11.10
N LEU A 19 -7.98 2.32 11.86
CA LEU A 19 -8.33 2.38 13.28
C LEU A 19 -7.06 2.35 14.12
N PHE A 20 -7.10 3.01 15.28
CA PHE A 20 -6.05 2.97 16.29
C PHE A 20 -6.52 2.23 17.52
N ASP A 21 -5.73 1.27 17.99
CA ASP A 21 -5.92 0.66 19.29
C ASP A 21 -5.58 1.70 20.38
N LYS A 22 -6.51 1.92 21.31
CA LYS A 22 -6.35 2.93 22.37
C LYS A 22 -5.30 2.53 23.41
N GLU A 23 -5.09 1.25 23.62
CA GLU A 23 -4.17 0.72 24.63
C GLU A 23 -2.75 0.59 24.08
N THR A 24 -2.59 0.06 22.86
CA THR A 24 -1.26 -0.17 22.26
C THR A 24 -0.81 0.93 21.31
N GLY A 25 -1.74 1.70 20.75
CA GLY A 25 -1.45 2.67 19.68
C GLY A 25 -1.24 2.01 18.30
N ASP A 26 -1.48 0.69 18.17
CA ASP A 26 -1.32 -0.01 16.91
C ASP A 26 -2.41 0.38 15.90
N THR A 27 -2.06 0.29 14.62
CA THR A 27 -2.98 0.58 13.52
C THR A 27 -3.63 -0.71 12.99
N VAL A 28 -4.95 -0.72 12.87
CA VAL A 28 -5.72 -1.80 12.22
C VAL A 28 -6.42 -1.24 10.99
N HIS A 29 -6.15 -1.82 9.84
CA HIS A 29 -6.86 -1.45 8.60
C HIS A 29 -8.13 -2.29 8.48
N VAL A 30 -9.25 -1.64 8.21
CA VAL A 30 -10.54 -2.29 7.95
C VAL A 30 -10.99 -2.05 6.51
N ASP A 31 -12.10 -2.69 6.12
CA ASP A 31 -12.66 -2.65 4.76
C ASP A 31 -11.62 -2.92 3.67
N LEU A 32 -11.33 -4.19 3.38
CA LEU A 32 -10.28 -4.58 2.43
C LEU A 32 -10.81 -4.85 1.02
N ASN A 33 -11.95 -4.25 0.65
CA ASN A 33 -12.60 -4.55 -0.63
C ASN A 33 -11.84 -3.96 -1.83
N MET A 34 -11.03 -2.92 -1.61
CA MET A 34 -10.31 -2.16 -2.66
C MET A 34 -8.87 -2.65 -2.85
N ILE A 35 -8.66 -3.95 -3.00
CA ILE A 35 -7.35 -4.56 -3.27
C ILE A 35 -6.99 -4.57 -4.76
N PHE A 36 -5.76 -4.98 -5.09
CA PHE A 36 -5.27 -5.14 -6.46
C PHE A 36 -5.40 -3.89 -7.33
N ASN A 37 -5.16 -2.71 -6.74
CA ASN A 37 -5.20 -1.40 -7.38
C ASN A 37 -6.59 -0.96 -7.86
N LEU A 38 -7.67 -1.56 -7.32
CA LEU A 38 -9.03 -1.11 -7.62
C LEU A 38 -9.25 0.36 -7.23
N GLY A 39 -8.50 0.90 -6.26
CA GLY A 39 -8.54 2.32 -5.89
C GLY A 39 -8.19 3.28 -7.04
N GLN A 40 -7.38 2.84 -8.00
CA GLN A 40 -7.04 3.61 -9.20
C GLN A 40 -8.17 3.64 -10.24
N SER A 41 -9.17 2.76 -10.08
CA SER A 41 -10.33 2.68 -10.97
C SER A 41 -11.53 3.49 -10.48
N LEU A 42 -11.43 4.14 -9.31
CA LEU A 42 -12.47 5.03 -8.81
C LEU A 42 -12.71 6.20 -9.76
N GLN A 43 -13.87 6.85 -9.65
CA GLN A 43 -14.19 8.05 -10.44
C GLN A 43 -13.14 9.15 -10.24
N ILE A 44 -12.65 9.30 -9.00
CA ILE A 44 -11.46 10.07 -8.66
C ILE A 44 -10.39 9.05 -8.24
N PRO A 45 -9.44 8.72 -9.12
CA PRO A 45 -8.42 7.71 -8.85
C PRO A 45 -7.52 8.10 -7.67
N GLU A 46 -7.20 7.13 -6.81
CA GLU A 46 -6.13 7.31 -5.83
C GLU A 46 -4.75 7.38 -6.51
N LYS A 47 -3.91 8.31 -6.05
CA LYS A 47 -2.58 8.63 -6.63
C LYS A 47 -1.40 8.30 -5.73
N VAL A 48 -1.66 7.76 -4.53
CA VAL A 48 -0.63 7.43 -3.54
C VAL A 48 -0.57 5.92 -3.31
N PRO A 49 0.61 5.34 -3.03
CA PRO A 49 0.75 3.90 -2.81
C PRO A 49 0.21 3.44 -1.44
N PHE A 50 0.13 4.35 -0.48
CA PHE A 50 -0.44 4.17 0.86
C PHE A 50 -0.65 5.53 1.52
N ARG A 51 -1.46 5.59 2.58
CA ARG A 51 -1.64 6.81 3.36
C ARG A 51 -0.37 7.11 4.18
N LEU A 52 0.31 8.20 3.87
CA LEU A 52 1.42 8.77 4.64
C LEU A 52 1.34 10.30 4.58
N THR A 53 0.32 10.85 5.24
CA THR A 53 0.07 12.30 5.27
C THR A 53 0.87 12.99 6.37
N GLN A 54 0.87 14.32 6.37
CA GLN A 54 1.53 15.16 7.36
C GLN A 54 1.17 14.80 8.80
N ASN A 55 -0.10 14.53 9.11
CA ASN A 55 -0.47 14.21 10.49
C ASN A 55 0.07 12.84 10.94
N ILE A 56 0.19 11.88 10.02
CA ILE A 56 0.85 10.60 10.30
C ILE A 56 2.34 10.82 10.57
N ILE A 57 2.99 11.61 9.71
CA ILE A 57 4.42 11.93 9.84
C ILE A 57 4.69 12.70 11.15
N ASP A 58 3.80 13.61 11.52
CA ASP A 58 3.85 14.35 12.77
C ASP A 58 3.61 13.44 13.98
N GLY A 59 2.72 12.44 13.84
CA GLY A 59 2.47 11.41 14.83
C GLY A 59 3.69 10.53 15.14
N PHE A 60 4.66 10.41 14.23
CA PHE A 60 5.94 9.75 14.51
C PHE A 60 6.87 10.55 15.44
N GLY A 61 6.45 11.75 15.85
CA GLY A 61 7.17 12.61 16.77
C GLY A 61 8.41 13.24 16.15
N VAL A 62 9.42 13.54 16.98
CA VAL A 62 10.63 14.27 16.57
C VAL A 62 11.48 13.54 15.54
N MET A 63 11.36 12.21 15.47
CA MET A 63 12.12 11.39 14.53
C MET A 63 11.54 11.42 13.11
N LYS A 64 10.27 11.84 12.96
CA LYS A 64 9.55 11.90 11.69
C LYS A 64 9.74 10.59 10.90
N LEU A 65 10.17 10.67 9.65
CA LEU A 65 10.36 9.53 8.75
C LEU A 65 11.59 8.66 9.05
N LYS A 66 12.53 9.07 9.92
CA LYS A 66 13.81 8.36 10.08
C LYS A 66 13.62 6.89 10.52
N LEU A 67 12.86 6.67 11.60
CA LEU A 67 12.59 5.33 12.10
C LEU A 67 11.65 4.56 11.17
N PHE A 68 10.63 5.25 10.65
CA PHE A 68 9.67 4.67 9.70
C PHE A 68 10.39 4.09 8.48
N LYS A 69 11.29 4.86 7.84
CA LYS A 69 12.07 4.42 6.66
C LYS A 69 12.88 3.15 6.94
N LYS A 70 13.54 3.09 8.10
CA LYS A 70 14.33 1.91 8.52
C LYS A 70 13.45 0.66 8.68
N ILE A 71 12.27 0.81 9.30
CA ILE A 71 11.32 -0.30 9.48
C ILE A 71 10.71 -0.70 8.14
N PHE A 72 10.29 0.27 7.33
CA PHE A 72 9.72 0.06 6.00
C PHE A 72 10.68 -0.75 5.11
N LYS A 73 11.96 -0.34 5.04
CA LYS A 73 13.01 -1.08 4.34
C LYS A 73 13.11 -2.53 4.80
N LYS A 74 13.18 -2.76 6.12
CA LYS A 74 13.29 -4.10 6.70
C LYS A 74 12.10 -4.98 6.35
N VAL A 75 10.88 -4.45 6.45
CA VAL A 75 9.65 -5.20 6.12
C VAL A 75 9.59 -5.50 4.63
N LEU A 76 9.93 -4.53 3.77
CA LEU A 76 9.96 -4.72 2.32
C LEU A 76 10.98 -5.80 1.91
N LEU A 77 12.17 -5.80 2.51
CA LEU A 77 13.17 -6.86 2.28
C LEU A 77 12.65 -8.24 2.69
N ILE A 78 12.05 -8.36 3.87
CA ILE A 78 11.48 -9.64 4.34
C ILE A 78 10.39 -10.13 3.38
N MET A 79 9.53 -9.23 2.88
CA MET A 79 8.52 -9.60 1.89
C MET A 79 9.14 -10.04 0.57
N ALA A 80 10.17 -9.34 0.08
CA ALA A 80 10.87 -9.72 -1.14
C ALA A 80 11.54 -11.10 -1.04
N GLN A 81 12.19 -11.40 0.10
CA GLN A 81 12.83 -12.69 0.37
C GLN A 81 11.83 -13.85 0.46
N ASN A 82 10.58 -13.57 0.85
CA ASN A 82 9.52 -14.57 1.00
C ASN A 82 8.46 -14.46 -0.11
N LYS A 83 8.77 -13.81 -1.23
CA LYS A 83 7.78 -13.48 -2.28
C LYS A 83 7.05 -14.71 -2.79
N ASP A 84 7.75 -15.83 -3.00
CA ASP A 84 7.18 -17.02 -3.63
C ASP A 84 6.11 -17.65 -2.72
N THR A 85 6.37 -17.70 -1.41
CA THR A 85 5.39 -18.17 -0.41
C THR A 85 4.18 -17.24 -0.33
N ILE A 86 4.41 -15.92 -0.34
CA ILE A 86 3.34 -14.93 -0.29
C ILE A 86 2.45 -15.04 -1.54
N LEU A 87 3.06 -15.11 -2.73
CA LEU A 87 2.34 -15.22 -4.00
C LEU A 87 1.59 -16.55 -4.14
N ALA A 88 2.17 -17.66 -3.67
CA ALA A 88 1.50 -18.95 -3.64
C ALA A 88 0.21 -18.91 -2.79
N ASN A 89 0.25 -18.23 -1.63
CA ASN A 89 -0.92 -18.06 -0.78
C ASN A 89 -1.98 -17.13 -1.38
N LEU A 90 -1.57 -16.15 -2.20
CA LEU A 90 -2.51 -15.23 -2.88
C LEU A 90 -3.13 -15.82 -4.13
N LEU A 91 -2.54 -16.87 -4.71
CA LEU A 91 -3.02 -17.49 -5.95
C LEU A 91 -4.45 -18.01 -5.81
N SER A 92 -4.83 -18.53 -4.64
CA SER A 92 -6.20 -18.99 -4.36
C SER A 92 -7.20 -17.83 -4.38
N PHE A 93 -6.84 -16.68 -3.81
CA PHE A 93 -7.66 -15.48 -3.78
C PHE A 93 -7.81 -14.85 -5.17
N VAL A 94 -6.70 -14.72 -5.92
CA VAL A 94 -6.73 -14.10 -7.26
C VAL A 94 -7.56 -14.93 -8.25
N ASN A 95 -7.57 -16.25 -8.10
CA ASN A 95 -8.34 -17.15 -8.95
C ASN A 95 -9.76 -17.43 -8.43
N ASP A 96 -10.21 -16.75 -7.37
CA ASP A 96 -11.57 -16.89 -6.88
C ASP A 96 -12.57 -16.24 -7.87
N PRO A 97 -13.49 -17.00 -8.48
CA PRO A 97 -14.46 -16.47 -9.44
C PRO A 97 -15.41 -15.42 -8.83
N VAL A 98 -15.62 -15.44 -7.51
CA VAL A 98 -16.49 -14.47 -6.82
C VAL A 98 -15.82 -13.09 -6.72
N LEU A 99 -14.50 -13.03 -6.59
CA LEU A 99 -13.76 -11.76 -6.59
C LEU A 99 -13.80 -11.10 -7.97
N ILE A 100 -13.68 -11.88 -9.04
CA ILE A 100 -13.69 -11.41 -10.44
C ILE A 100 -15.07 -10.86 -10.84
N THR A 101 -16.14 -11.45 -10.32
CA THR A 101 -17.53 -11.07 -10.66
C THR A 101 -17.99 -9.79 -9.94
N LYS A 102 -17.50 -9.53 -8.73
CA LYS A 102 -17.87 -8.32 -7.95
C LYS A 102 -17.24 -7.03 -8.46
N SER A 103 -16.08 -7.08 -9.12
CA SER A 103 -15.36 -5.88 -9.53
C SER A 103 -15.94 -5.21 -10.79
N GLY A 104 -16.80 -5.89 -11.57
CA GLY A 104 -17.42 -5.36 -12.80
C GLY A 104 -16.44 -4.88 -13.87
N ARG A 105 -15.14 -5.02 -13.61
CA ARG A 105 -14.00 -4.48 -14.35
C ARG A 105 -12.93 -5.56 -14.30
N SER A 106 -12.92 -6.36 -15.35
CA SER A 106 -12.03 -7.52 -15.50
C SER A 106 -10.59 -7.06 -15.67
N GLN A 107 -9.87 -6.87 -14.56
CA GLN A 107 -8.42 -6.99 -14.61
C GLN A 107 -8.10 -8.48 -14.69
N SER A 108 -7.35 -8.88 -15.73
CA SER A 108 -6.95 -10.28 -15.90
C SER A 108 -6.17 -10.73 -14.67
N THR A 109 -6.45 -11.95 -14.18
CA THR A 109 -5.72 -12.58 -13.07
C THR A 109 -4.21 -12.59 -13.35
N THR A 110 -3.82 -12.78 -14.60
CA THR A 110 -2.43 -12.69 -15.06
C THR A 110 -1.84 -11.30 -14.83
N THR A 111 -2.58 -10.23 -15.11
CA THR A 111 -2.13 -8.84 -14.87
C THR A 111 -1.93 -8.58 -13.39
N ILE A 112 -2.84 -9.05 -12.54
CA ILE A 112 -2.73 -8.92 -11.08
C ILE A 112 -1.47 -9.65 -10.59
N MET A 113 -1.27 -10.90 -11.00
CA MET A 113 -0.10 -11.69 -10.59
C MET A 113 1.22 -11.09 -11.10
N ASN A 114 1.25 -10.53 -12.30
CA ASN A 114 2.44 -9.85 -12.83
C ASN A 114 2.77 -8.61 -12.00
N ASN A 115 1.77 -7.76 -11.69
CA ASN A 115 1.97 -6.58 -10.86
C ASN A 115 2.49 -6.93 -9.45
N LEU A 116 1.93 -7.98 -8.83
CA LEU A 116 2.38 -8.45 -7.51
C LEU A 116 3.82 -8.95 -7.54
N ASN A 117 4.19 -9.72 -8.59
CA ASN A 117 5.55 -10.19 -8.81
C ASN A 117 6.54 -9.03 -8.99
N GLU A 118 6.20 -8.06 -9.83
CA GLU A 118 7.08 -6.93 -10.15
C GLU A 118 7.39 -6.08 -8.91
N ARG A 119 6.40 -5.88 -8.02
CA ARG A 119 6.57 -5.08 -6.79
C ARG A 119 7.60 -5.61 -5.80
N LEU A 120 7.86 -6.91 -5.83
CA LEU A 120 8.83 -7.58 -4.94
C LEU A 120 10.07 -8.08 -5.69
N SER A 121 10.18 -7.81 -6.99
CA SER A 121 11.30 -8.29 -7.80
C SER A 121 12.50 -7.34 -7.75
N ASN A 122 13.71 -7.90 -7.83
CA ASN A 122 14.98 -7.16 -7.91
C ASN A 122 15.30 -6.28 -6.68
N LEU A 123 14.86 -6.67 -5.50
CA LEU A 123 15.09 -5.95 -4.24
C LEU A 123 16.22 -6.54 -3.37
N ASP A 124 17.00 -7.48 -3.90
CA ASP A 124 18.10 -8.14 -3.18
C ASP A 124 19.33 -7.24 -2.98
N GLU A 125 19.50 -6.24 -3.86
CA GLU A 125 20.57 -5.26 -3.76
C GLU A 125 20.15 -4.09 -2.86
N ASP A 126 20.95 -3.81 -1.83
CA ASP A 126 20.62 -2.80 -0.80
C ASP A 126 20.36 -1.40 -1.38
N TYR A 127 21.12 -1.00 -2.40
CA TYR A 127 20.92 0.28 -3.09
C TYR A 127 19.56 0.36 -3.83
N LYS A 128 19.15 -0.72 -4.53
CA LYS A 128 17.85 -0.77 -5.22
C LYS A 128 16.70 -0.73 -4.23
N LEU A 129 16.85 -1.45 -3.12
CA LEU A 129 15.88 -1.44 -2.03
C LEU A 129 15.75 -0.04 -1.42
N GLU A 130 16.86 0.64 -1.13
CA GLU A 130 16.85 2.01 -0.61
C GLU A 130 16.17 2.98 -1.57
N GLN A 131 16.51 2.91 -2.86
CA GLN A 131 15.90 3.72 -3.90
C GLN A 131 14.39 3.49 -3.98
N LYS A 132 13.94 2.22 -3.90
CA LYS A 132 12.52 1.90 -3.96
C LYS A 132 11.76 2.43 -2.74
N VAL A 133 12.37 2.36 -1.55
CA VAL A 133 11.79 2.92 -0.32
C VAL A 133 11.62 4.43 -0.47
N ASP A 134 12.64 5.13 -0.96
CA ASP A 134 12.57 6.58 -1.18
C ASP A 134 11.54 6.97 -2.23
N GLU A 135 11.48 6.24 -3.35
CA GLU A 135 10.46 6.44 -4.40
C GLU A 135 9.04 6.36 -3.81
N LEU A 136 8.75 5.31 -3.05
CA LEU A 136 7.42 5.07 -2.48
C LEU A 136 7.04 6.09 -1.40
N ILE A 137 8.00 6.48 -0.56
CA ILE A 137 7.76 7.52 0.45
C ILE A 137 7.48 8.86 -0.24
N ASN A 138 8.31 9.24 -1.23
CA ASN A 138 8.13 10.49 -1.96
C ASN A 138 6.80 10.53 -2.74
N GLU A 139 6.40 9.41 -3.33
CA GLU A 139 5.10 9.29 -4.01
C GLU A 139 3.93 9.46 -3.02
N ALA A 140 4.03 8.86 -1.84
CA ALA A 140 3.00 8.93 -0.80
C ALA A 140 2.88 10.31 -0.14
N THR A 141 3.96 11.08 -0.10
CA THR A 141 4.03 12.43 0.51
C THR A 141 4.00 13.55 -0.52
N SER A 142 3.79 13.26 -1.81
CA SER A 142 3.79 14.26 -2.87
C SER A 142 2.57 15.15 -2.77
N ASP A 143 2.76 16.46 -2.56
CA ASP A 143 1.68 17.46 -2.52
C ASP A 143 0.81 17.42 -3.77
N LYS A 144 1.41 17.17 -4.94
CA LYS A 144 0.68 17.01 -6.19
C LYS A 144 -0.28 15.82 -6.11
N ASN A 145 0.23 14.65 -5.72
CA ASN A 145 -0.59 13.44 -5.63
C ASN A 145 -1.69 13.60 -4.59
N LEU A 146 -1.35 14.16 -3.42
CA LEU A 146 -2.30 14.42 -2.33
C LEU A 146 -3.39 15.43 -2.71
N SER A 147 -3.07 16.45 -3.52
CA SER A 147 -4.04 17.45 -3.98
C SER A 147 -5.05 16.91 -5.01
N GLU A 148 -4.72 15.82 -5.71
CA GLU A 148 -5.59 15.18 -6.70
C GLU A 148 -6.56 14.15 -6.07
N MET A 149 -6.41 13.88 -4.76
CA MET A 149 -7.22 12.89 -4.05
C MET A 149 -8.65 13.38 -3.82
N PHE A 150 -9.59 12.43 -3.74
CA PHE A 150 -10.97 12.73 -3.36
C PHE A 150 -11.04 13.44 -1.99
N ILE A 151 -11.89 14.45 -1.87
CA ILE A 151 -11.96 15.29 -0.66
C ILE A 151 -12.27 14.49 0.62
N GLY A 152 -13.11 13.46 0.53
CA GLY A 152 -13.45 12.58 1.66
C GLY A 152 -12.30 11.65 2.08
N TRP A 153 -11.27 11.50 1.24
CA TRP A 153 -10.03 10.83 1.63
C TRP A 153 -9.26 11.67 2.67
N ALA A 154 -9.53 12.97 2.73
CA ALA A 154 -8.93 13.93 3.65
C ALA A 154 -7.40 13.95 3.58
N SER A 155 -6.84 14.25 2.40
CA SER A 155 -5.39 14.29 2.16
C SER A 155 -4.67 15.44 2.86
N TYR A 156 -5.43 16.45 3.28
CA TYR A 156 -4.96 17.58 4.09
C TYR A 156 -4.82 17.25 5.59
N ILE A 157 -5.10 16.01 5.99
CA ILE A 157 -4.90 15.47 7.36
C ILE A 157 -3.76 14.47 7.30
#